data_AF-A0A8S2DNY1-F1
#
_entry.id   AF-A0A8S2DNY1-F1
#
_cell.length_a   1.000
_cell.length_b   1.000
_cell.length_c   1.000
_cell.angle_alpha   90.00
_cell.angle_beta   90.00
_cell.angle_gamma   90.00
#
_symmetry.space_group_name_H-M   'P 1'
#
loop_
_entity.id
_entity.type
_entity.pdbx_description
1 polymer ?
#
loop_
_entity_poly.entity_id
_entity_poly.type
_entity_poly.pdbx_seq_one_letter_code
_entity_poly.pdbx_strand_id
1 'polypeptide(L)'
;MAYSLLLIIAFITVSVVNGKNVIDGEAQRMNSREAGTDTKDPNSAPTRHVAVHLFEWKWNDIAAECERFLGPKGYSGVQVSPPNEHAILDYANRPWYERYQPVSYKLISRSGTEEEFIDMVNRCNAVGVRIYVDAVINHMAAGGIVGSGGSSYSTSEKSYPAVPYSSWDFSDNMCNTASGGIENYDDIYQVDESSS
;
A
#
# COMPACT_ATOMS: atom_id res chain seq x y z
N MET A 1 3.62 20.65 19.50
CA MET A 1 3.28 21.36 18.26
C MET A 1 2.88 20.32 17.25
N ALA A 2 1.60 20.26 16.88
CA ALA A 2 1.10 19.29 15.92
C ALA A 2 1.44 19.81 14.52
N TYR A 3 2.51 19.27 13.92
CA TYR A 3 2.79 19.54 12.51
C TYR A 3 1.67 18.90 11.70
N SER A 4 0.95 19.74 10.97
CA SER A 4 -0.08 19.33 10.02
C SER A 4 0.62 18.62 8.86
N LEU A 5 0.85 17.32 9.00
CA LEU A 5 1.33 16.47 7.93
C LEU A 5 0.21 16.43 6.87
N LEU A 6 0.34 17.24 5.81
CA LEU A 6 -0.42 16.98 4.59
C LEU A 6 0.16 15.68 4.02
N LEU A 7 -0.45 14.56 4.40
CA LEU A 7 -0.22 13.28 3.74
C LEU A 7 -0.72 13.41 2.29
N ILE A 8 0.21 13.63 1.36
CA ILE A 8 -0.07 13.43 -0.06
C ILE A 8 -0.20 11.92 -0.23
N ILE A 9 -1.41 11.40 -0.12
CA ILE A 9 -1.69 9.98 -0.42
C ILE A 9 -1.64 9.85 -1.94
N ALA A 10 -0.47 9.46 -2.46
CA ALA A 10 -0.34 9.00 -3.83
C ALA A 10 -0.91 7.57 -3.91
N PHE A 11 -2.14 7.44 -4.41
CA PHE A 11 -2.75 6.14 -4.66
C PHE A 11 -2.11 5.51 -5.89
N ILE A 12 -1.06 4.70 -5.70
CA ILE A 12 -0.59 3.79 -6.75
C ILE A 12 -1.40 2.50 -6.62
N THR A 13 -2.33 2.27 -7.55
CA THR A 13 -3.09 1.03 -7.60
C THR A 13 -2.25 -0.08 -8.24
N VAL A 14 -1.77 -1.02 -7.43
CA VAL A 14 -1.14 -2.26 -7.94
C VAL A 14 -2.16 -3.38 -7.94
N SER A 15 -2.41 -3.97 -9.12
CA SER A 15 -3.26 -5.17 -9.23
C SER A 15 -2.49 -6.41 -8.81
N VAL A 16 -2.96 -7.13 -7.78
CA VAL A 16 -2.37 -8.41 -7.40
C VAL A 16 -3.03 -9.53 -8.21
N VAL A 17 -2.30 -10.05 -9.20
CA VAL A 17 -2.71 -11.21 -9.99
C VAL A 17 -1.91 -12.42 -9.51
N ASN A 18 -2.60 -13.46 -9.04
CA ASN A 18 -1.94 -14.73 -8.77
C ASN A 18 -1.41 -15.35 -10.07
N GLY A 19 -0.09 -15.32 -10.25
CA GLY A 19 0.57 -16.06 -11.33
C GLY A 19 1.86 -15.43 -11.80
N LYS A 20 2.98 -15.97 -11.29
CA LYS A 20 4.39 -15.79 -11.68
C LYS A 20 5.13 -14.62 -11.01
N ASN A 21 6.08 -14.99 -10.17
CA ASN A 21 7.15 -14.15 -9.66
C ASN A 21 7.84 -13.42 -10.82
N VAL A 22 7.82 -12.08 -10.81
CA VAL A 22 8.54 -11.23 -11.78
C VAL A 22 9.99 -11.03 -11.32
N ILE A 23 10.66 -12.11 -10.94
CA ILE A 23 12.08 -12.13 -10.56
C ILE A 23 12.72 -13.45 -11.00
N ASP A 24 12.57 -13.82 -12.27
CA ASP A 24 13.47 -14.76 -12.93
C ASP A 24 13.59 -14.35 -14.39
N GLY A 25 14.75 -13.79 -14.74
CA GLY A 25 15.06 -13.36 -16.10
C GLY A 25 15.30 -14.56 -17.01
N GLU A 26 14.28 -15.02 -17.71
CA GLU A 26 14.44 -15.76 -18.97
C GLU A 26 13.44 -15.27 -20.01
N ALA A 27 13.95 -14.71 -21.11
CA ALA A 27 13.16 -14.26 -22.24
C ALA A 27 12.58 -15.45 -23.01
N GLN A 28 11.41 -15.94 -22.59
CA GLN A 28 10.62 -16.89 -23.38
C GLN A 28 9.68 -16.16 -24.35
N ARG A 29 9.95 -16.41 -25.64
CA ARG A 29 9.23 -15.94 -26.82
C ARG A 29 7.76 -16.40 -26.76
N MET A 30 6.84 -15.54 -26.31
CA MET A 30 5.40 -15.82 -26.31
C MET A 30 4.65 -15.17 -27.47
N ASN A 31 3.75 -15.97 -28.05
CA ASN A 31 3.07 -15.80 -29.32
C ASN A 31 1.77 -14.98 -29.15
N SER A 32 1.74 -13.77 -29.70
CA SER A 32 0.60 -12.94 -30.18
C SER A 32 -0.83 -13.03 -29.56
N ARG A 33 -1.02 -13.54 -28.35
CA ARG A 33 -2.32 -13.57 -27.63
C ARG A 33 -2.24 -13.12 -26.16
N GLU A 34 -1.15 -12.53 -25.73
CA GLU A 34 -1.07 -11.95 -24.38
C GLU A 34 -1.69 -10.56 -24.37
N ALA A 35 -2.79 -10.44 -23.61
CA ALA A 35 -3.28 -9.15 -23.15
C ALA A 35 -2.23 -8.50 -22.24
N GLY A 36 -1.94 -7.22 -22.47
CA GLY A 36 -1.44 -6.31 -21.43
C GLY A 36 0.00 -5.82 -21.56
N THR A 37 0.31 -5.01 -22.57
CA THR A 37 1.38 -3.97 -22.47
C THR A 37 0.78 -2.56 -22.42
N ASP A 38 -0.50 -2.44 -22.03
CA ASP A 38 -1.10 -1.14 -21.72
C ASP A 38 -1.04 -0.89 -20.21
N THR A 39 -0.25 0.11 -19.81
CA THR A 39 -0.13 0.58 -18.42
C THR A 39 -1.45 1.05 -17.79
N LYS A 40 -2.52 1.20 -18.60
CA LYS A 40 -3.86 1.63 -18.15
C LYS A 40 -4.84 0.47 -18.00
N ASP A 41 -4.44 -0.78 -18.29
CA ASP A 41 -5.31 -1.94 -18.13
C ASP A 41 -5.58 -2.23 -16.64
N PRO A 42 -6.85 -2.19 -16.17
CA PRO A 42 -7.20 -2.50 -14.78
C PRO A 42 -7.10 -4.01 -14.46
N ASN A 43 -6.75 -4.86 -15.43
CA ASN A 43 -6.64 -6.32 -15.34
C ASN A 43 -7.95 -7.02 -14.94
N SER A 44 -9.10 -6.34 -15.10
CA SER A 44 -10.42 -6.90 -14.81
C SER A 44 -11.00 -7.64 -16.02
N ALA A 45 -12.01 -8.48 -15.78
CA ALA A 45 -12.75 -9.07 -16.89
C ALA A 45 -13.37 -7.95 -17.78
N PRO A 46 -13.39 -8.09 -19.12
CA PRO A 46 -13.86 -7.03 -20.02
C PRO A 46 -15.28 -6.52 -19.76
N THR A 47 -16.11 -7.30 -19.06
CA THR A 47 -17.50 -6.99 -18.72
C THR A 47 -17.68 -6.32 -17.36
N ARG A 48 -16.59 -6.07 -16.62
CA ARG A 48 -16.60 -5.52 -15.26
C ARG A 48 -15.78 -4.24 -15.21
N HIS A 49 -16.41 -3.13 -14.81
CA HIS A 49 -15.81 -1.79 -14.93
C HIS A 49 -15.71 -1.01 -13.61
N VAL A 50 -16.41 -1.43 -12.56
CA VAL A 50 -16.49 -0.66 -11.29
C VAL A 50 -15.72 -1.38 -10.20
N ALA A 51 -14.73 -0.69 -9.64
CA ALA A 51 -14.05 -1.10 -8.41
C ALA A 51 -14.62 -0.34 -7.20
N VAL A 52 -14.47 -0.90 -6.00
CA VAL A 52 -14.93 -0.30 -4.74
C VAL A 52 -13.79 -0.20 -3.74
N HIS A 53 -13.71 0.92 -3.01
CA HIS A 53 -12.79 1.04 -1.89
C HIS A 53 -13.47 0.57 -0.60
N LEU A 54 -13.07 -0.60 -0.09
CA LEU A 54 -13.54 -1.12 1.20
C LEU A 54 -12.63 -0.64 2.32
N PHE A 55 -12.75 0.65 2.62
CA PHE A 55 -11.88 1.37 3.55
C PHE A 55 -11.90 0.78 4.96
N GLU A 56 -10.74 0.37 5.47
CA GLU A 56 -10.49 -0.22 6.80
C GLU A 56 -11.16 -1.60 7.05
N TRP A 57 -11.63 -2.29 6.00
CA TRP A 57 -12.20 -3.63 6.16
C TRP A 57 -11.11 -4.67 6.46
N LYS A 58 -11.49 -5.72 7.21
CA LYS A 58 -10.62 -6.88 7.46
C LYS A 58 -10.58 -7.80 6.24
N TRP A 59 -9.49 -8.52 6.06
CA TRP A 59 -9.28 -9.41 4.90
C TRP A 59 -10.38 -10.46 4.77
N ASN A 60 -10.76 -11.09 5.89
CA ASN A 60 -11.81 -12.11 5.92
C ASN A 60 -13.19 -11.55 5.51
N ASP A 61 -13.49 -10.29 5.88
CA ASP A 61 -14.75 -9.63 5.51
C ASP A 61 -14.77 -9.30 4.02
N ILE A 62 -13.65 -8.83 3.47
CA ILE A 62 -13.52 -8.57 2.02
C ILE A 62 -13.64 -9.86 1.22
N ALA A 63 -13.01 -10.96 1.67
CA ALA A 63 -13.08 -12.26 1.02
C ALA A 63 -14.54 -12.75 0.94
N ALA A 64 -15.29 -12.65 2.04
CA ALA A 64 -16.70 -12.97 2.07
C ALA A 64 -17.54 -12.04 1.18
N GLU A 65 -17.22 -10.75 1.14
CA GLU A 65 -17.89 -9.74 0.30
C GLU A 65 -17.70 -10.02 -1.20
N CYS A 66 -16.50 -10.42 -1.59
CA CYS A 66 -16.18 -10.83 -2.95
C CYS A 66 -17.10 -11.95 -3.43
N GLU A 67 -17.27 -13.00 -2.62
CA GLU A 67 -18.07 -14.18 -2.97
C GLU A 67 -19.57 -13.90 -2.92
N ARG A 68 -20.05 -13.26 -1.84
CA ARG A 68 -21.49 -13.12 -1.58
C ARG A 68 -22.14 -11.98 -2.37
N PHE A 69 -21.37 -10.97 -2.78
CA PHE A 69 -21.92 -9.74 -3.36
C PHE A 69 -21.15 -9.26 -4.58
N LEU A 70 -19.87 -8.92 -4.46
CA LEU A 70 -19.15 -8.19 -5.52
C LEU A 70 -19.01 -9.01 -6.81
N GLY A 71 -18.66 -10.30 -6.69
CA GLY A 71 -18.59 -11.23 -7.80
C GLY A 71 -19.94 -11.36 -8.52
N PRO A 72 -21.02 -11.77 -7.82
CA PRO A 72 -22.37 -11.86 -8.40
C PRO A 72 -22.92 -10.56 -8.98
N LYS A 73 -22.51 -9.39 -8.45
CA LYS A 73 -22.94 -8.07 -8.92
C LYS A 73 -22.05 -7.46 -10.00
N GLY A 74 -20.98 -8.15 -10.41
CA GLY A 74 -20.14 -7.74 -11.54
C GLY A 74 -19.14 -6.61 -11.22
N TYR A 75 -18.76 -6.42 -9.96
CA TYR A 75 -17.67 -5.51 -9.60
C TYR A 75 -16.34 -6.04 -10.13
N SER A 76 -15.50 -5.13 -10.64
CA SER A 76 -14.20 -5.46 -11.23
C SER A 76 -13.13 -5.74 -10.17
N GLY A 77 -13.18 -5.06 -9.04
CA GLY A 77 -12.21 -5.25 -7.98
C GLY A 77 -12.45 -4.42 -6.72
N VAL A 78 -11.54 -4.56 -5.77
CA VAL A 78 -11.55 -3.90 -4.47
C VAL A 78 -10.23 -3.17 -4.28
N GLN A 79 -10.28 -1.87 -3.97
CA GLN A 79 -9.16 -1.18 -3.36
C GLN A 79 -9.15 -1.47 -1.86
N VAL A 80 -8.02 -1.97 -1.36
CA VAL A 80 -7.81 -2.28 0.05
C VAL A 80 -6.94 -1.21 0.72
N SER A 81 -7.16 -0.96 2.02
CA SER A 81 -6.27 -0.12 2.83
C SER A 81 -4.87 -0.72 2.92
N PRO A 82 -3.82 0.07 3.25
CA PRO A 82 -2.43 -0.38 3.23
C PRO A 82 -2.22 -1.69 4.00
N PRO A 83 -1.77 -2.78 3.34
CA PRO A 83 -1.67 -4.09 3.96
C PRO A 83 -0.36 -4.30 4.72
N ASN A 84 0.62 -3.43 4.49
CA ASN A 84 1.92 -3.49 5.13
C ASN A 84 1.84 -3.09 6.61
N GLU A 85 2.87 -3.49 7.36
CA GLU A 85 3.05 -3.11 8.75
C GLU A 85 3.15 -1.59 8.88
N HIS A 86 2.35 -1.05 9.80
CA HIS A 86 2.24 0.38 10.03
C HIS A 86 2.37 0.72 11.51
N ALA A 87 2.60 1.99 11.82
CA ALA A 87 2.74 2.46 13.19
C ALA A 87 1.48 2.16 14.02
N ILE A 88 1.69 1.83 15.29
CA ILE A 88 0.65 1.90 16.32
C ILE A 88 0.80 3.25 17.00
N LEU A 89 -0.15 4.15 16.76
CA LEU A 89 -0.17 5.44 17.43
C LEU A 89 -0.97 5.31 18.74
N ASP A 90 -0.32 5.61 19.86
CA ASP A 90 -0.91 5.53 21.22
C ASP A 90 -1.88 6.70 21.48
N TYR A 91 -2.95 6.73 20.71
CA TYR A 91 -4.11 7.58 20.90
C TYR A 91 -5.31 6.69 21.24
N ALA A 92 -6.23 7.20 22.06
CA ALA A 92 -7.37 6.45 22.60
C ALA A 92 -8.26 5.75 21.54
N ASN A 93 -8.16 6.10 20.25
CA ASN A 93 -9.07 5.63 19.20
C ASN A 93 -8.37 5.07 17.94
N ARG A 94 -7.07 4.73 17.97
CA ARG A 94 -6.34 4.09 16.83
C ARG A 94 -6.74 4.68 15.48
N PRO A 95 -6.32 5.91 15.16
CA PRO A 95 -6.83 6.65 14.01
C PRO A 95 -6.57 5.90 12.69
N TRP A 96 -7.39 6.14 11.67
CA TRP A 96 -7.24 5.50 10.35
C TRP A 96 -5.90 5.86 9.68
N TYR A 97 -5.43 7.09 9.88
CA TYR A 97 -4.23 7.60 9.25
C TYR A 97 -2.93 6.96 9.77
N GLU A 98 -2.97 6.16 10.84
CA GLU A 98 -1.78 5.42 11.27
C GLU A 98 -1.35 4.38 10.23
N ARG A 99 -2.26 3.91 9.36
CA ARG A 99 -1.93 2.97 8.27
C ARG A 99 -1.07 3.59 7.18
N TYR A 100 -1.07 4.92 7.10
CA TYR A 100 -0.21 5.69 6.20
C TYR A 100 1.11 6.07 6.86
N GLN A 101 1.53 5.33 7.89
CA GLN A 101 2.85 5.44 8.53
C GLN A 101 3.55 4.07 8.50
N PRO A 102 4.15 3.67 7.37
CA PRO A 102 4.80 2.38 7.22
C PRO A 102 5.94 2.18 8.23
N VAL A 103 6.05 0.96 8.75
CA VAL A 103 7.16 0.53 9.61
C VAL A 103 7.98 -0.55 8.93
N SER A 104 7.32 -1.46 8.22
CA SER A 104 7.96 -2.44 7.34
C SER A 104 7.03 -2.87 6.21
N TYR A 105 7.54 -3.69 5.31
CA TYR A 105 6.77 -4.28 4.22
C TYR A 105 6.18 -5.66 4.56
N LYS A 106 6.23 -6.10 5.82
CA LYS A 106 5.49 -7.29 6.28
C LYS A 106 4.00 -7.09 6.04
N LEU A 107 3.30 -8.09 5.55
CA LEU A 107 1.84 -8.02 5.33
C LEU A 107 1.06 -8.30 6.62
N ILE A 108 1.32 -7.51 7.66
CA ILE A 108 0.68 -7.63 8.97
C ILE A 108 0.13 -6.27 9.38
N SER A 109 -1.19 -6.11 9.29
CA SER A 109 -1.87 -4.85 9.55
C SER A 109 -3.07 -5.04 10.48
N ARG A 110 -3.76 -3.95 10.81
CA ARG A 110 -5.03 -4.02 11.55
C ARG A 110 -6.11 -4.86 10.83
N SER A 111 -6.02 -5.01 9.52
CA SER A 111 -6.97 -5.81 8.73
C SER A 111 -6.75 -7.32 8.82
N GLY A 112 -5.57 -7.78 9.24
CA GLY A 112 -5.24 -9.21 9.34
C GLY A 112 -3.78 -9.53 9.03
N THR A 113 -3.47 -10.83 9.05
CA THR A 113 -2.15 -11.40 8.75
C THR A 113 -1.90 -11.58 7.26
N GLU A 114 -0.70 -12.01 6.91
CA GLU A 114 -0.30 -12.31 5.53
C GLU A 114 -1.12 -13.48 4.96
N GLU A 115 -1.35 -14.52 5.76
CA GLU A 115 -2.16 -15.68 5.36
C GLU A 115 -3.60 -15.28 5.06
N GLU A 116 -4.20 -14.42 5.88
CA GLU A 116 -5.55 -13.89 5.67
C GLU A 116 -5.61 -12.99 4.42
N PHE A 117 -4.56 -12.20 4.16
CA PHE A 117 -4.46 -11.39 2.95
C PHE A 117 -4.38 -12.27 1.70
N ILE A 118 -3.54 -13.32 1.72
CA ILE A 118 -3.41 -14.29 0.63
C ILE A 118 -4.75 -15.02 0.39
N ASP A 119 -5.44 -15.46 1.45
CA ASP A 119 -6.76 -16.09 1.35
C ASP A 119 -7.77 -15.16 0.66
N MET A 120 -7.84 -13.90 1.09
CA MET A 120 -8.70 -12.89 0.49
C MET A 120 -8.40 -12.71 -1.01
N VAL A 121 -7.13 -12.53 -1.37
CA VAL A 121 -6.71 -12.38 -2.78
C VAL A 121 -7.14 -13.60 -3.60
N ASN A 122 -6.90 -14.82 -3.09
CA ASN A 122 -7.24 -16.06 -3.77
C ASN A 122 -8.75 -16.17 -4.02
N ARG A 123 -9.56 -15.95 -2.98
CA ARG A 123 -11.02 -16.08 -3.04
C ARG A 123 -11.67 -15.02 -3.92
N CYS A 124 -11.22 -13.77 -3.81
CA CYS A 124 -11.68 -12.69 -4.68
C CYS A 124 -11.33 -12.96 -6.15
N ASN A 125 -10.08 -13.38 -6.45
CA ASN A 125 -9.67 -13.71 -7.80
C ASN A 125 -10.47 -14.89 -8.38
N ALA A 126 -10.80 -15.90 -7.57
CA ALA A 126 -11.61 -17.05 -8.00
C ALA A 126 -13.03 -16.67 -8.48
N VAL A 127 -13.57 -15.56 -7.98
CA VAL A 127 -14.88 -15.01 -8.41
C VAL A 127 -14.76 -13.81 -9.35
N GLY A 128 -13.57 -13.59 -9.92
CA GLY A 128 -13.27 -12.58 -10.92
C GLY A 128 -13.23 -11.14 -10.38
N VAL A 129 -13.03 -10.97 -9.08
CA VAL A 129 -12.87 -9.66 -8.41
C VAL A 129 -11.39 -9.45 -8.12
N ARG A 130 -10.79 -8.41 -8.70
CA ARG A 130 -9.38 -8.07 -8.51
C ARG A 130 -9.13 -7.36 -7.20
N ILE A 131 -7.90 -7.43 -6.69
CA ILE A 131 -7.46 -6.66 -5.52
C ILE A 131 -6.45 -5.62 -5.98
N TYR A 132 -6.72 -4.37 -5.61
CA TYR A 132 -5.85 -3.21 -5.81
C TYR A 132 -5.32 -2.76 -4.45
N VAL A 133 -4.01 -2.82 -4.27
CA VAL A 133 -3.38 -2.43 -3.00
C VAL A 133 -3.15 -0.92 -2.96
N ASP A 134 -3.47 -0.29 -1.83
CA ASP A 134 -2.99 1.04 -1.48
C ASP A 134 -1.53 0.95 -1.03
N ALA A 135 -0.61 1.30 -1.94
CA ALA A 135 0.83 1.19 -1.73
C ALA A 135 1.41 2.50 -1.17
N VAL A 136 1.79 2.48 0.11
CA VAL A 136 2.44 3.62 0.77
C VAL A 136 3.96 3.43 0.70
N ILE A 137 4.58 4.04 -0.30
CA ILE A 137 6.01 3.85 -0.63
C ILE A 137 6.84 5.14 -0.56
N ASN A 138 6.20 6.29 -0.35
CA ASN A 138 6.86 7.59 -0.37
C ASN A 138 7.61 7.88 0.94
N HIS A 139 7.07 7.48 2.08
CA HIS A 139 7.55 7.89 3.40
C HIS A 139 7.38 6.75 4.42
N MET A 140 8.04 6.89 5.57
CA MET A 140 7.95 5.95 6.69
C MET A 140 7.23 6.58 7.90
N ALA A 141 7.08 5.83 8.99
CA ALA A 141 6.38 6.29 10.18
C ALA A 141 7.11 7.44 10.89
N ALA A 142 6.41 8.54 11.18
CA ALA A 142 6.97 9.69 11.92
C ALA A 142 6.57 9.71 13.41
N GLY A 143 5.65 8.83 13.84
CA GLY A 143 5.26 8.69 15.24
C GLY A 143 5.06 7.23 15.64
N GLY A 144 5.03 6.97 16.95
CA GLY A 144 5.05 5.62 17.50
C GLY A 144 6.48 5.05 17.58
N ILE A 145 6.60 3.85 18.17
CA ILE A 145 7.89 3.14 18.34
C ILE A 145 7.79 1.64 18.00
N VAL A 146 6.58 1.15 17.73
CA VAL A 146 6.30 -0.25 17.41
C VAL A 146 5.24 -0.34 16.31
N GLY A 147 5.46 -1.26 15.37
CA GLY A 147 4.56 -1.54 14.26
C GLY A 147 3.48 -2.55 14.60
N SER A 148 2.44 -2.61 13.77
CA SER A 148 1.33 -3.57 13.88
C SER A 148 1.75 -5.04 13.80
N GLY A 149 2.93 -5.31 13.22
CA GLY A 149 3.56 -6.63 13.11
C GLY A 149 4.69 -6.85 14.12
N GLY A 150 4.80 -5.99 15.15
CA GLY A 150 5.75 -6.10 16.26
C GLY A 150 7.16 -5.59 15.97
N SER A 151 7.44 -5.03 14.80
CA SER A 151 8.75 -4.44 14.50
C SER A 151 8.97 -3.16 15.32
N SER A 152 10.12 -3.05 15.99
CA SER A 152 10.60 -1.80 16.59
C SER A 152 11.30 -0.92 15.56
N TYR A 153 11.20 0.40 15.71
CA TYR A 153 11.87 1.40 14.87
C TYR A 153 12.18 2.67 15.68
N SER A 154 13.03 3.53 15.13
CA SER A 154 13.40 4.82 15.73
C SER A 154 13.23 5.91 14.69
N THR A 155 12.25 6.80 14.90
CA THR A 155 11.99 7.91 13.97
C THR A 155 13.04 9.01 14.08
N SER A 156 13.60 9.23 15.28
CA SER A 156 14.67 10.21 15.50
C SER A 156 16.00 9.78 14.87
N GLU A 157 16.27 8.48 14.84
CA GLU A 157 17.49 7.93 14.21
C GLU A 157 17.23 7.49 12.76
N LYS A 158 15.99 7.58 12.27
CA LYS A 158 15.55 7.10 10.96
C LYS A 158 15.94 5.64 10.69
N SER A 159 15.70 4.80 11.70
CA SER A 159 16.08 3.38 11.69
C SER A 159 14.84 2.50 11.65
N TYR A 160 14.68 1.76 10.55
CA TYR A 160 13.58 0.82 10.30
C TYR A 160 14.16 -0.56 9.98
N PRO A 161 14.71 -1.27 10.98
CA PRO A 161 15.52 -2.47 10.77
C PRO A 161 14.76 -3.65 10.16
N ALA A 162 13.42 -3.64 10.23
CA ALA A 162 12.58 -4.66 9.61
C ALA A 162 12.48 -4.53 8.09
N VAL A 163 12.90 -3.39 7.51
CA VAL A 163 13.03 -3.22 6.06
C VAL A 163 14.39 -3.66 5.56
N PRO A 164 15.46 -2.84 5.57
CA PRO A 164 16.20 -2.39 6.74
C PRO A 164 16.75 -0.97 6.53
N TYR A 165 15.87 0.04 6.53
CA TYR A 165 16.28 1.41 6.25
C TYR A 165 17.04 2.05 7.40
N SER A 166 17.96 2.93 7.02
CA SER A 166 18.79 3.79 7.86
C SER A 166 18.60 5.24 7.44
N SER A 167 19.19 6.19 8.19
CA SER A 167 19.17 7.61 7.83
C SER A 167 19.69 7.93 6.42
N TRP A 168 20.49 7.05 5.81
CA TRP A 168 21.00 7.21 4.44
C TRP A 168 19.95 6.99 3.36
N ASP A 169 18.83 6.35 3.71
CA ASP A 169 17.76 6.00 2.79
C ASP A 169 16.64 7.07 2.75
N PHE A 170 16.86 8.21 3.42
CA PHE A 170 15.91 9.32 3.52
C PHE A 170 16.45 10.61 2.88
N SER A 171 15.54 11.48 2.46
CA SER A 171 15.84 12.64 1.61
C SER A 171 16.34 13.88 2.37
N ASP A 172 16.93 13.72 3.56
CA ASP A 172 17.37 14.86 4.41
C ASP A 172 18.37 15.76 3.71
N ASN A 173 19.23 15.19 2.88
CA ASN A 173 20.26 15.94 2.15
C ASN A 173 19.73 16.55 0.83
N MET A 174 18.49 16.27 0.46
CA MET A 174 17.83 16.75 -0.76
C MET A 174 16.85 17.88 -0.45
N CYS A 175 16.17 17.81 0.71
CA CYS A 175 15.24 18.84 1.15
C CYS A 175 15.96 20.14 1.55
N ASN A 176 15.68 21.23 0.82
CA ASN A 176 16.30 22.54 1.05
C ASN A 176 15.46 23.49 1.92
N THR A 177 14.33 23.03 2.45
CA THR A 177 13.44 23.86 3.28
C THR A 177 13.93 23.90 4.73
N ALA A 178 13.64 25.00 5.43
CA ALA A 178 14.06 25.16 6.82
C ALA A 178 13.31 24.22 7.77
N SER A 179 12.06 23.83 7.42
CA SER A 179 11.28 22.88 8.20
C SER A 179 11.61 21.41 7.91
N GLY A 180 12.29 21.12 6.80
CA GLY A 180 12.47 19.76 6.29
C GLY A 180 11.23 19.17 5.63
N GLY A 181 10.12 19.92 5.54
CA GLY A 181 8.87 19.50 4.88
C GLY A 181 8.58 20.31 3.61
N ILE A 182 7.45 19.99 2.96
CA ILE A 182 6.92 20.77 1.83
C ILE A 182 6.34 22.08 2.38
N GLU A 183 6.85 23.21 1.90
CA GLU A 183 6.36 24.55 2.26
C GLU A 183 5.69 25.24 1.07
N ASN A 184 6.10 24.91 -0.16
CA ASN A 184 5.56 25.46 -1.41
C ASN A 184 5.23 24.36 -2.43
N TYR A 185 3.95 24.18 -2.74
CA TYR A 185 3.48 23.17 -3.70
C TYR A 185 3.75 23.55 -5.17
N ASP A 186 4.10 24.80 -5.46
CA ASP A 186 4.52 25.23 -6.81
C ASP A 186 6.02 24.94 -7.05
N ASP A 187 6.76 24.55 -6.02
CA ASP A 187 8.17 24.15 -6.11
C ASP A 187 8.28 22.63 -6.26
N ILE A 188 8.48 22.17 -7.50
CA ILE A 188 8.54 20.74 -7.81
C ILE A 188 9.62 20.00 -7.02
N TYR A 189 10.73 20.65 -6.69
CA TYR A 189 11.81 20.01 -5.92
C TYR A 189 11.38 19.73 -4.48
N GLN A 190 10.53 20.58 -3.89
CA GLN A 190 9.96 20.27 -2.57
C GLN A 190 8.99 19.11 -2.63
N VAL A 191 8.19 19.01 -3.70
CA VAL A 191 7.15 17.97 -3.84
C VAL A 191 7.75 16.60 -4.17
N ASP A 192 8.78 16.55 -5.00
CA ASP A 192 9.41 15.29 -5.44
C ASP A 192 10.39 14.74 -4.39
N GLU A 193 11.08 15.60 -3.64
CA GLU A 193 12.17 15.21 -2.74
C GLU A 193 11.73 15.13 -1.26
N SER A 194 10.46 15.45 -0.93
CA SER A 194 9.92 15.29 0.41
C SER A 194 9.51 13.84 0.71
N SER A 195 10.51 12.98 0.86
CA SER A 195 10.36 11.60 1.29
C SER A 195 11.04 11.45 2.66
N SER A 196 10.22 11.46 3.72
CA SER A 196 10.65 11.51 5.13
C SER A 196 10.51 10.19 5.87
#